data_AF-A0A916YEZ0-F1
#
_entry.id   AF-A0A916YEZ0-F1
#
_cell.length_a   1.000
_cell.length_b   1.000
_cell.length_c   1.000
_cell.angle_alpha   90.00
_cell.angle_beta   90.00
_cell.angle_gamma   90.00
#
_symmetry.space_group_name_H-M   'P 1'
#
loop_
_entity.id
_entity.type
_entity.pdbx_description
1 polymer ?
#
loop_
_entity_poly.entity_id
_entity_poly.type
_entity_poly.pdbx_seq_one_letter_code
_entity_poly.pdbx_strand_id
1 'polypeptide(L)'
;MLLASFGPATAIGDFGPDTCAEGFVWREAGPNDHVCVSPETRDQARRDNAEAASRVQPGGGAWGPDTCKQGYVWREAFGPADHVCVAVETRTTARNDNRQAGERKKYPICQTYARDAIQTAAAAVTFNCMFSGPRWDATYDQHFHWCLDNGNRAISREIQGRGTELVMCQQNYTVR
;
A
#
# COMPACT_ATOMS: atom_id res chain seq x y z
N MET A 1 28.11 8.19 35.49
CA MET A 1 26.67 7.93 35.29
C MET A 1 26.15 8.92 34.27
N LEU A 2 26.04 8.52 33.00
CA LEU A 2 25.39 9.34 31.97
C LEU A 2 23.92 8.97 31.95
N LEU A 3 23.06 9.93 32.33
CA LEU A 3 21.62 9.84 32.11
C LEU A 3 21.37 10.09 30.63
N ALA A 4 21.03 9.03 29.88
CA ALA A 4 20.42 9.19 28.57
C ALA A 4 19.00 9.70 28.79
N SER A 5 18.78 10.98 28.47
CA SER A 5 17.46 11.58 28.36
C SER A 5 16.73 10.95 27.17
N PHE A 6 15.78 10.05 27.45
CA PHE A 6 14.80 9.60 26.47
C PHE A 6 13.92 10.81 26.12
N GLY A 7 14.06 11.32 24.90
CA GLY A 7 13.09 12.29 24.37
C GLY A 7 11.69 11.68 24.38
N PRO A 8 10.63 12.48 24.50
CA PRO A 8 9.27 11.96 24.43
C PRO A 8 9.10 11.32 23.05
N ALA A 9 8.68 10.05 23.01
CA ALA A 9 8.20 9.44 21.78
C ALA A 9 7.01 10.29 21.32
N THR A 10 7.17 10.99 20.20
CA THR A 10 6.09 11.74 19.56
C THR A 10 5.07 10.74 19.03
N ALA A 11 4.14 10.31 19.89
CA ALA A 11 2.91 9.68 19.46
C ALA A 11 1.93 10.79 19.06
N ILE A 12 2.05 11.30 17.83
CA ILE A 12 1.07 12.20 17.22
C ILE A 12 0.92 11.86 15.73
N GLY A 13 -0.22 11.27 15.36
CA GLY A 13 -0.86 11.51 14.06
C GLY A 13 -1.14 10.30 13.17
N ASP A 14 -0.12 9.52 12.83
CA ASP A 14 -0.18 8.68 11.62
C ASP A 14 0.23 7.22 11.87
N PHE A 15 -0.54 6.28 11.31
CA PHE A 15 -0.35 4.83 11.42
C PHE A 15 0.65 4.27 10.38
N GLY A 16 1.65 5.05 9.98
CA GLY A 16 2.66 4.68 8.98
C GLY A 16 2.26 4.98 7.52
N PRO A 17 2.90 4.33 6.53
CA PRO A 17 2.71 4.63 5.09
C PRO A 17 1.28 4.47 4.59
N ASP A 18 0.48 3.61 5.23
CA ASP A 18 -0.91 3.38 4.86
C ASP A 18 -1.89 4.39 5.47
N THR A 19 -1.40 5.38 6.20
CA THR A 19 -2.25 6.43 6.80
C THR A 19 -3.13 7.09 5.74
N CYS A 20 -4.43 7.14 6.01
CA CYS A 20 -5.39 7.79 5.12
C CYS A 20 -5.30 9.32 5.18
N ALA A 21 -5.61 9.96 4.06
CA ALA A 21 -5.80 11.40 4.03
C ALA A 21 -7.00 11.82 4.89
N GLU A 22 -7.06 13.09 5.27
CA GLU A 22 -8.18 13.63 6.03
C GLU A 22 -9.53 13.34 5.34
N GLY A 23 -10.52 12.91 6.11
CA GLY A 23 -11.84 12.50 5.61
C GLY A 23 -11.93 11.05 5.12
N PHE A 24 -10.81 10.31 5.09
CA PHE A 24 -10.78 8.89 4.74
C PHE A 24 -10.36 8.02 5.93
N VAL A 25 -10.78 6.75 5.89
CA VAL A 25 -10.49 5.73 6.90
C VAL A 25 -10.14 4.41 6.21
N TRP A 26 -9.43 3.51 6.89
CA TRP A 26 -9.24 2.15 6.38
C TRP A 26 -10.58 1.43 6.25
N ARG A 27 -10.79 0.74 5.11
CA ARG A 27 -12.03 0.01 4.82
C ARG A 27 -12.24 -1.16 5.78
N GLU A 28 -11.17 -1.82 6.21
CA GLU A 28 -11.22 -2.95 7.15
C GLU A 28 -12.11 -4.10 6.65
N ALA A 29 -12.11 -4.37 5.35
CA ALA A 29 -12.79 -5.52 4.77
C ALA A 29 -12.22 -6.85 5.31
N GLY A 30 -10.96 -6.84 5.73
CA GLY A 30 -10.28 -7.91 6.45
C GLY A 30 -9.14 -7.35 7.30
N PRO A 31 -8.40 -8.19 8.06
CA PRO A 31 -7.39 -7.74 9.01
C PRO A 31 -6.24 -6.90 8.43
N ASN A 32 -5.94 -7.08 7.15
CA ASN A 32 -4.84 -6.39 6.45
C ASN A 32 -5.34 -5.41 5.39
N ASP A 33 -6.64 -5.10 5.37
CA ASP A 33 -7.23 -4.22 4.36
C ASP A 33 -7.13 -2.74 4.78
N HIS A 34 -6.01 -2.12 4.42
CA HIS A 34 -5.76 -0.69 4.65
C HIS A 34 -6.13 0.19 3.44
N VAL A 35 -7.04 -0.25 2.57
CA VAL A 35 -7.54 0.60 1.49
C VAL A 35 -8.31 1.78 2.08
N CYS A 36 -7.89 3.00 1.76
CA CYS A 36 -8.54 4.23 2.23
C CYS A 36 -9.85 4.48 1.48
N VAL A 37 -10.94 4.61 2.24
CA VAL A 37 -12.32 4.79 1.75
C VAL A 37 -13.05 5.82 2.61
N SER A 38 -14.25 6.22 2.20
CA SER A 38 -15.09 7.08 3.04
C SER A 38 -15.60 6.31 4.28
N PRO A 39 -15.96 7.01 5.37
CA PRO A 39 -16.55 6.38 6.56
C PRO A 39 -17.77 5.50 6.24
N GLU A 40 -18.61 5.90 5.29
CA GLU A 40 -19.81 5.16 4.88
C GLU A 40 -19.45 3.82 4.23
N THR A 41 -18.41 3.80 3.40
CA THR A 41 -17.91 2.56 2.78
C THR A 41 -17.31 1.62 3.81
N ARG A 42 -16.57 2.13 4.81
CA ARG A 42 -16.08 1.31 5.94
C ARG A 42 -17.26 0.70 6.71
N ASP A 43 -18.30 1.48 6.98
CA ASP A 43 -19.50 0.98 7.64
C ASP A 43 -20.22 -0.10 6.81
N GLN A 44 -20.24 0.04 5.49
CA GLN A 44 -20.76 -1.00 4.60
C GLN A 44 -19.92 -2.26 4.65
N ALA A 45 -18.59 -2.16 4.58
CA ALA A 45 -17.70 -3.31 4.66
C ALA A 45 -17.86 -4.07 5.99
N ARG A 46 -18.05 -3.35 7.10
CA ARG A 46 -18.34 -3.94 8.41
C ARG A 46 -19.68 -4.69 8.43
N ARG A 47 -20.74 -4.15 7.83
CA ARG A 47 -22.03 -4.85 7.68
C ARG A 47 -21.89 -6.11 6.82
N ASP A 48 -21.18 -6.01 5.70
CA ASP A 48 -20.92 -7.15 4.82
C ASP A 48 -20.16 -8.27 5.53
N ASN A 49 -19.15 -7.92 6.34
CA ASN A 49 -18.42 -8.87 7.16
C ASN A 49 -19.33 -9.55 8.21
N ALA A 50 -20.21 -8.78 8.87
CA ALA A 50 -21.16 -9.31 9.85
C ALA A 50 -22.21 -10.25 9.25
N GLU A 51 -22.61 -10.01 7.99
CA GLU A 51 -23.59 -10.81 7.27
C GLU A 51 -22.99 -11.94 6.44
N ALA A 52 -21.65 -12.05 6.38
CA ALA A 52 -20.94 -12.96 5.48
C ALA A 52 -21.49 -14.39 5.50
N ALA A 53 -21.65 -14.97 6.69
CA ALA A 53 -22.15 -16.34 6.87
C ALA A 53 -23.60 -16.53 6.36
N SER A 54 -24.43 -15.49 6.44
CA SER A 54 -25.84 -15.55 6.02
C SER A 54 -26.01 -15.55 4.50
N ARG A 55 -24.99 -15.12 3.76
CA ARG A 55 -25.01 -14.94 2.30
C ARG A 55 -24.29 -16.06 1.54
N VAL A 56 -23.70 -17.02 2.24
CA VAL A 56 -23.08 -18.24 1.69
C VAL A 56 -24.14 -19.34 1.55
N GLN A 57 -24.04 -20.17 0.51
CA GLN A 57 -24.91 -21.32 0.29
C GLN A 57 -24.71 -22.37 1.39
N PRO A 58 -25.76 -22.83 2.07
CA PRO A 58 -25.65 -23.92 3.03
C PRO A 58 -25.05 -25.17 2.37
N GLY A 59 -23.98 -25.72 2.95
CA GLY A 59 -23.26 -26.87 2.41
C GLY A 59 -22.27 -26.53 1.28
N GLY A 60 -22.09 -25.25 0.94
CA GLY A 60 -21.21 -24.81 -0.14
C GLY A 60 -21.81 -25.03 -1.53
N GLY A 61 -20.95 -25.07 -2.55
CA GLY A 61 -21.38 -25.27 -3.93
C GLY A 61 -20.22 -25.42 -4.90
N ALA A 62 -20.47 -25.13 -6.18
CA ALA A 62 -19.53 -25.34 -7.29
C ALA A 62 -18.17 -24.63 -7.12
N TRP A 63 -18.10 -23.61 -6.26
CA TRP A 63 -16.90 -22.80 -6.01
C TRP A 63 -16.33 -23.02 -4.60
N GLY A 64 -16.70 -24.12 -3.94
CA GLY A 64 -16.23 -24.47 -2.61
C GLY A 64 -17.14 -23.99 -1.48
N PRO A 65 -16.65 -24.00 -0.23
CA PRO A 65 -17.46 -23.74 0.97
C PRO A 65 -18.05 -22.34 1.00
N ASP A 66 -17.36 -21.34 0.44
CA ASP A 66 -17.81 -19.94 0.42
C ASP A 66 -18.70 -19.60 -0.78
N THR A 67 -19.24 -20.60 -1.48
CA THR A 67 -20.12 -20.35 -2.64
C THR A 67 -21.28 -19.44 -2.26
N CYS A 68 -21.41 -18.28 -2.91
CA CYS A 68 -22.46 -17.32 -2.58
C CYS A 68 -23.86 -17.80 -2.98
N LYS A 69 -24.86 -17.38 -2.20
CA LYS A 69 -26.28 -17.51 -2.55
C LYS A 69 -26.58 -16.79 -3.86
N GLN A 70 -27.62 -17.24 -4.58
CA GLN A 70 -28.08 -16.56 -5.79
C GLN A 70 -28.35 -15.07 -5.52
N GLY A 71 -27.81 -14.20 -6.37
CA GLY A 71 -27.87 -12.75 -6.21
C GLY A 71 -26.67 -12.12 -5.51
N TYR A 72 -25.77 -12.93 -4.95
CA TYR A 72 -24.53 -12.47 -4.31
C TYR A 72 -23.29 -12.95 -5.06
N VAL A 73 -22.20 -12.21 -4.88
CA VAL A 73 -20.87 -12.51 -5.45
C VAL A 73 -19.79 -12.25 -4.40
N TRP A 74 -18.62 -12.89 -4.53
CA TRP A 74 -17.46 -12.56 -3.71
C TRP A 74 -17.05 -11.10 -3.93
N ARG A 75 -16.83 -10.38 -2.82
CA ARG A 75 -16.47 -8.96 -2.82
C ARG A 75 -15.09 -8.70 -3.42
N GLU A 76 -14.13 -9.60 -3.20
CA GLU A 76 -12.75 -9.51 -3.72
C GLU A 76 -12.04 -8.18 -3.36
N ALA A 77 -12.31 -7.65 -2.18
CA ALA A 77 -11.82 -6.35 -1.72
C ALA A 77 -10.29 -6.28 -1.67
N PHE A 78 -9.61 -7.36 -1.33
CA PHE A 78 -8.13 -7.45 -1.26
C PHE A 78 -7.61 -8.61 -2.11
N GLY A 79 -8.24 -8.81 -3.27
CA GLY A 79 -7.90 -9.88 -4.22
C GLY A 79 -8.75 -11.13 -4.02
N PRO A 80 -8.33 -12.28 -4.61
CA PRO A 80 -9.14 -13.49 -4.65
C PRO A 80 -9.34 -14.14 -3.28
N ALA A 81 -8.64 -13.69 -2.23
CA ALA A 81 -8.81 -14.21 -0.87
C ALA A 81 -10.04 -13.68 -0.13
N ASP A 82 -10.66 -12.58 -0.61
CA ASP A 82 -11.85 -12.01 0.03
C ASP A 82 -13.14 -12.61 -0.55
N HIS A 83 -13.59 -13.70 0.08
CA HIS A 83 -14.82 -14.42 -0.29
C HIS A 83 -16.09 -13.92 0.43
N VAL A 84 -16.07 -12.75 1.08
CA VAL A 84 -17.29 -12.19 1.68
C VAL A 84 -18.34 -11.98 0.59
N CYS A 85 -19.49 -12.64 0.72
CA CYS A 85 -20.58 -12.55 -0.25
C CYS A 85 -21.33 -11.22 -0.10
N VAL A 86 -21.40 -10.45 -1.19
CA VAL A 86 -22.02 -9.12 -1.25
C VAL A 86 -22.87 -8.96 -2.52
N ALA A 87 -23.67 -7.89 -2.57
CA ALA A 87 -24.36 -7.52 -3.80
C ALA A 87 -23.34 -7.18 -4.91
N VAL A 88 -23.73 -7.36 -6.18
CA VAL A 88 -22.86 -7.08 -7.34
C VAL A 88 -22.37 -5.63 -7.36
N GLU A 89 -23.21 -4.69 -6.93
CA GLU A 89 -22.85 -3.28 -6.83
C GLU A 89 -21.72 -3.06 -5.80
N THR A 90 -21.79 -3.71 -4.63
CA THR A 90 -20.75 -3.63 -3.60
C THR A 90 -19.41 -4.14 -4.09
N ARG A 91 -19.36 -5.23 -4.88
CA ARG A 91 -18.12 -5.70 -5.52
C ARG A 91 -17.53 -4.64 -6.46
N THR A 92 -18.40 -3.92 -7.18
CA THR A 92 -17.98 -2.84 -8.08
C THR A 92 -17.41 -1.67 -7.29
N THR A 93 -18.04 -1.28 -6.18
CA THR A 93 -17.53 -0.26 -5.24
C THR A 93 -16.17 -0.66 -4.69
N ALA A 94 -16.01 -1.88 -4.17
CA ALA A 94 -14.75 -2.37 -3.63
C ALA A 94 -13.61 -2.33 -4.67
N ARG A 95 -13.89 -2.68 -5.92
CA ARG A 95 -12.94 -2.56 -7.03
C ARG A 95 -12.55 -1.11 -7.32
N ASN A 96 -13.51 -0.19 -7.30
CA ASN A 96 -13.26 1.23 -7.52
C ASN A 96 -12.47 1.86 -6.38
N ASP A 97 -12.71 1.44 -5.14
CA ASP A 97 -11.91 1.84 -3.98
C ASP A 97 -10.46 1.38 -4.11
N ASN A 98 -10.23 0.14 -4.54
CA ASN A 98 -8.88 -0.37 -4.77
C ASN A 98 -8.12 0.45 -5.84
N ARG A 99 -8.82 0.90 -6.89
CA ARG A 99 -8.23 1.77 -7.92
C ARG A 99 -7.84 3.15 -7.38
N GLN A 100 -8.60 3.68 -6.43
CA GLN A 100 -8.37 5.00 -5.82
C GLN A 100 -7.51 4.94 -4.55
N ALA A 101 -7.12 3.74 -4.11
CA ALA A 101 -6.48 3.52 -2.81
C ALA A 101 -5.24 4.37 -2.60
N GLY A 102 -4.41 4.55 -3.64
CA GLY A 102 -3.19 5.35 -3.57
C GLY A 102 -3.48 6.84 -3.33
N GLU A 103 -4.45 7.41 -4.04
CA GLU A 103 -4.76 8.84 -4.02
C GLU A 103 -5.40 9.29 -2.69
N ARG A 104 -6.03 8.36 -1.97
CA ARG A 104 -6.71 8.60 -0.69
C ARG A 104 -5.81 8.43 0.52
N LYS A 105 -4.51 8.17 0.33
CA LYS A 105 -3.51 8.13 1.40
C LYS A 105 -2.96 9.52 1.68
N LYS A 106 -2.43 9.72 2.90
CA LYS A 106 -1.89 11.00 3.35
C LYS A 106 -0.61 11.41 2.62
N TYR A 107 0.22 10.44 2.24
CA TYR A 107 1.55 10.67 1.66
C TYR A 107 1.79 9.89 0.36
N PRO A 108 0.96 10.08 -0.69
CA PRO A 108 1.04 9.27 -1.90
C PRO A 108 2.36 9.45 -2.65
N ILE A 109 2.91 10.67 -2.67
CA ILE A 109 4.19 10.97 -3.32
C ILE A 109 5.33 10.23 -2.62
N CYS A 110 5.39 10.26 -1.28
CA CYS A 110 6.43 9.56 -0.53
C CYS A 110 6.34 8.04 -0.67
N GLN A 111 5.14 7.48 -0.80
CA GLN A 111 4.97 6.05 -1.02
C GLN A 111 5.50 5.61 -2.38
N THR A 112 5.18 6.37 -3.43
CA THR A 112 5.69 6.12 -4.78
C THR A 112 7.20 6.27 -4.81
N TYR A 113 7.73 7.37 -4.27
CA TYR A 113 9.18 7.57 -4.17
C TYR A 113 9.88 6.42 -3.45
N ALA A 114 9.40 6.00 -2.28
CA ALA A 114 10.03 4.93 -1.52
C ALA A 114 10.02 3.59 -2.25
N ARG A 115 8.93 3.28 -2.98
CA ARG A 115 8.83 2.07 -3.82
C ARG A 115 9.79 2.14 -5.02
N ASP A 116 9.85 3.28 -5.70
CA ASP A 116 10.71 3.45 -6.86
C ASP A 116 12.18 3.43 -6.44
N ALA A 117 12.50 4.00 -5.28
CA ALA A 117 13.84 4.04 -4.69
C ALA A 117 14.39 2.62 -4.43
N ILE A 118 13.60 1.73 -3.81
CA ILE A 118 14.01 0.33 -3.58
C ILE A 118 14.12 -0.46 -4.89
N GLN A 119 13.25 -0.22 -5.88
CA GLN A 119 13.30 -0.88 -7.17
C GLN A 119 14.56 -0.46 -7.96
N THR A 120 14.88 0.83 -7.91
CA THR A 120 16.07 1.40 -8.55
C THR A 120 17.34 0.88 -7.88
N ALA A 121 17.33 0.72 -6.55
CA ALA A 121 18.42 0.07 -5.81
C ALA A 121 18.60 -1.40 -6.19
N ALA A 122 17.51 -2.16 -6.28
CA ALA A 122 17.53 -3.54 -6.74
C ALA A 122 18.09 -3.65 -8.17
N ALA A 123 17.70 -2.74 -9.07
CA ALA A 123 18.25 -2.69 -10.42
C ALA A 123 19.76 -2.42 -10.41
N ALA A 124 20.25 -1.48 -9.59
CA ALA A 124 21.68 -1.21 -9.47
C ALA A 124 22.49 -2.46 -9.04
N VAL A 125 21.91 -3.29 -8.16
CA VAL A 125 22.48 -4.60 -7.79
C VAL A 125 22.50 -5.54 -9.00
N THR A 126 21.41 -5.64 -9.77
CA THR A 126 21.33 -6.48 -10.98
C THR A 126 22.39 -6.12 -12.02
N PHE A 127 22.69 -4.83 -12.20
CA PHE A 127 23.67 -4.34 -13.17
C PHE A 127 25.09 -4.23 -12.61
N ASN A 128 25.36 -4.75 -11.40
CA ASN A 128 26.67 -4.71 -10.74
C ASN A 128 27.26 -3.30 -10.68
N CYS A 129 26.43 -2.28 -10.41
CA CYS A 129 26.86 -0.88 -10.37
C CYS A 129 27.79 -0.53 -9.21
N MET A 130 27.93 -1.43 -8.23
CA MET A 130 28.72 -1.24 -7.00
C MET A 130 28.31 0.00 -6.18
N PHE A 131 27.08 0.50 -6.38
CA PHE A 131 26.53 1.59 -5.60
C PHE A 131 26.30 1.16 -4.15
N SER A 132 26.47 2.10 -3.21
CA SER A 132 26.36 1.84 -1.78
C SER A 132 25.89 3.08 -1.01
N GLY A 133 25.60 2.89 0.28
CA GLY A 133 25.14 3.93 1.19
C GLY A 133 23.62 4.12 1.23
N PRO A 134 23.11 5.02 2.09
CA PRO A 134 21.68 5.19 2.37
C PRO A 134 20.79 5.41 1.14
N ARG A 135 21.34 6.05 0.11
CA ARG A 135 20.62 6.31 -1.14
C ARG A 135 20.30 5.04 -1.92
N TRP A 136 21.18 4.05 -1.86
CA TRP A 136 21.08 2.79 -2.61
C TRP A 136 20.69 1.60 -1.72
N ASP A 137 20.13 1.89 -0.54
CA ASP A 137 19.58 0.88 0.37
C ASP A 137 18.21 0.35 -0.10
N ALA A 138 17.86 -0.88 0.28
CA ALA A 138 16.62 -1.55 -0.11
C ALA A 138 15.47 -1.38 0.91
N THR A 139 15.65 -0.56 1.95
CA THR A 139 14.68 -0.38 3.03
C THR A 139 13.65 0.69 2.70
N TYR A 140 12.40 0.26 2.52
CA TYR A 140 11.27 1.15 2.18
C TYR A 140 11.11 2.29 3.18
N ASP A 141 11.10 1.99 4.48
CA ASP A 141 10.85 2.97 5.53
C ASP A 141 11.92 4.07 5.59
N GLN A 142 13.16 3.76 5.21
CA GLN A 142 14.23 4.75 5.14
C GLN A 142 13.95 5.79 4.05
N HIS A 143 13.58 5.33 2.85
CA HIS A 143 13.22 6.25 1.76
C HIS A 143 11.93 7.00 2.06
N PHE A 144 10.95 6.34 2.68
CA PHE A 144 9.69 6.98 3.08
C PHE A 144 9.91 8.11 4.10
N HIS A 145 10.66 7.87 5.17
CA HIS A 145 10.97 8.91 6.16
C HIS A 145 11.84 10.02 5.60
N TRP A 146 12.86 9.69 4.78
CA TRP A 146 13.66 10.72 4.11
C TRP A 146 12.79 11.65 3.25
N CYS A 147 11.78 11.11 2.58
CA CYS A 147 10.83 11.90 1.81
C CYS A 147 10.02 12.86 2.67
N LEU A 148 9.51 12.39 3.81
CA LEU A 148 8.75 13.21 4.76
C LEU A 148 9.59 14.37 5.30
N ASP A 149 10.88 14.13 5.57
CA ASP A 149 11.79 15.14 6.11
C ASP A 149 12.19 16.21 5.10
N ASN A 150 12.25 15.87 3.80
CA ASN A 150 12.83 16.74 2.77
C ASN A 150 11.79 17.37 1.83
N GLY A 151 10.58 16.82 1.76
CA GLY A 151 9.46 17.35 0.98
C GLY A 151 9.62 17.25 -0.55
N ASN A 152 8.55 17.61 -1.26
CA ASN A 152 8.39 17.30 -2.70
C ASN A 152 9.51 17.81 -3.61
N ARG A 153 10.07 18.99 -3.34
CA ARG A 153 11.09 19.59 -4.19
C ARG A 153 12.42 18.83 -4.14
N ALA A 154 12.76 18.29 -2.98
CA ALA A 154 13.97 17.47 -2.82
C ALA A 154 13.81 16.13 -3.52
N ILE A 155 12.63 15.51 -3.41
CA ILE A 155 12.31 14.24 -4.07
C ILE A 155 12.54 14.31 -5.58
N SER A 156 12.02 15.33 -6.27
CA SER A 156 12.15 15.42 -7.73
C SER A 156 13.61 15.46 -8.18
N ARG A 157 14.47 16.16 -7.44
CA ARG A 157 15.91 16.21 -7.71
C ARG A 157 16.59 14.87 -7.43
N GLU A 158 16.20 14.21 -6.34
CA GLU A 158 16.74 12.90 -5.96
C GLU A 158 16.37 11.82 -6.99
N ILE A 159 15.11 11.77 -7.44
CA ILE A 159 14.65 10.85 -8.48
C ILE A 159 15.45 11.05 -9.76
N GLN A 160 15.63 12.31 -10.19
CA GLN A 160 16.39 12.62 -11.40
C GLN A 160 17.85 12.18 -11.27
N GLY A 161 18.53 12.57 -10.19
CA GLY A 161 19.93 12.21 -9.97
C GLY A 161 20.13 10.70 -9.90
N ARG A 162 19.23 9.98 -9.21
CA ARG A 162 19.32 8.53 -9.05
C ARG A 162 19.10 7.80 -10.36
N GLY A 163 18.10 8.24 -11.13
CA GLY A 163 17.83 7.73 -12.48
C GLY A 163 19.02 7.93 -13.42
N THR A 164 19.65 9.11 -13.40
CA THR A 164 20.85 9.38 -14.20
C THR A 164 22.00 8.46 -13.84
N GLU A 165 22.29 8.25 -12.55
CA GLU A 165 23.34 7.34 -12.10
C GLU A 165 23.10 5.89 -12.55
N LEU A 166 21.86 5.39 -12.39
CA LEU A 166 21.51 4.04 -12.81
C LEU A 166 21.64 3.87 -14.33
N VAL A 167 21.11 4.79 -15.13
CA VAL A 167 21.19 4.72 -16.61
C VAL A 167 22.64 4.69 -17.07
N MET A 168 23.50 5.54 -16.50
CA MET A 168 24.94 5.57 -16.85
C MET A 168 25.63 4.25 -16.51
N CYS A 169 25.30 3.65 -15.37
CA CYS A 169 25.80 2.32 -15.02
C CYS A 169 25.31 1.23 -16.01
N GLN A 170 24.01 1.20 -16.31
CA GLN A 170 23.41 0.21 -17.20
C GLN A 170 24.04 0.25 -18.59
N GLN A 171 24.28 1.46 -19.12
CA GLN A 171 24.98 1.62 -20.40
C GLN A 171 26.39 1.03 -20.34
N ASN A 172 27.15 1.30 -19.28
CA ASN A 172 28.48 0.72 -19.09
C ASN A 172 28.48 -0.81 -18.95
N TYR A 173 27.39 -1.40 -18.44
CA TYR A 173 27.20 -2.85 -18.38
C TYR A 173 26.97 -3.45 -19.78
N THR A 174 26.15 -2.82 -20.63
CA THR A 174 25.79 -3.33 -21.96
C THR A 174 26.93 -3.31 -22.99
N VAL A 175 28.02 -2.59 -22.71
CA VAL A 175 29.20 -2.47 -23.61
C VAL A 175 30.32 -3.43 -23.18
N ARG A 176 30.09 -4.28 -22.18
CA ARG A 176 31.00 -5.35 -21.72
C ARG A 176 30.53 -6.70 -22.23
#